data_AF-A0A9Q8JIP0-F1
#
_entry.id   AF-A0A9Q8JIP0-F1
#
_cell.length_a   1.000
_cell.length_b   1.000
_cell.length_c   1.000
_cell.angle_alpha   90.00
_cell.angle_beta   90.00
_cell.angle_gamma   90.00
#
_symmetry.space_group_name_H-M   'P 1'
#
loop_
_entity.id
_entity.type
_entity.pdbx_description
1 polymer ?
#
loop_
_entity_poly.entity_id
_entity_poly.type
_entity_poly.pdbx_seq_one_letter_code
_entity_poly.pdbx_strand_id
1 'polypeptide(L)'
;MLLREKINEIRQAKRVSIDRITKTGISKNKYYRFVSGEGSLSIGDLQKLIELLTVSLSEVVADSSERDQLIFNEFGDYFTLDTTEYEQRAKNAARRYMATKLTAYYTISTVYELGAAHKKDEPVSDYVDDLYSSLKRQKFFTIFDLQVFRILVPYLSVARFFKLYPIFTTSLRTYEAYNPADGIELMIKIHATAMTYAVSTAARARKYLDFVLTQVSNMRGRPFAGEFAIMKRLANISRLYVMGNVDAAQRAFDSFFGAAKRLDMDRLYASPNMQTFNVYCKKLTSHAPEKLQPTAADTVLVGLDDSAGVSFAEVPMGAAFEYIMKLKKLSVHEFETAGMSHSKIYRVRKNLAEFDVNDLFAAMMAARLDVRDVDVYLTTNSTAYGRSRFGMRHLSVDEMQLAITDYENLYAETGFDVYKEIAFEFRGTVLKHTVPHWLQSEELKQLSMEVSDHLGHFDTWHEAQQRLAAWPMLNQPDSNLIKRWMDQTVDFGHYMETFRYPYDPILINYDSPLIQAVLNKDADRAEAIYARQFAEYQHRPDMHIYFNYRWHMLLNAEFIKVLREGYVIPLTIDNLLKDVEVITGERDFIQPYQELLTMLKEVYPVY
;
A
#
# COMPACT_ATOMS: atom_id res chain seq x y z
N MET A 1 -24.33 10.48 -6.56
CA MET A 1 -23.75 11.84 -6.49
C MET A 1 -22.55 11.85 -7.42
N LEU A 2 -22.43 12.85 -8.28
CA LEU A 2 -21.31 12.97 -9.22
C LEU A 2 -20.04 13.44 -8.49
N LEU A 3 -18.86 13.22 -9.08
CA LEU A 3 -17.55 13.60 -8.52
C LEU A 3 -17.53 15.07 -8.09
N ARG A 4 -18.08 15.96 -8.92
CA ARG A 4 -18.17 17.40 -8.65
C ARG A 4 -19.00 17.74 -7.41
N GLU A 5 -20.08 16.99 -7.19
CA GLU A 5 -20.97 17.16 -6.05
C GLU A 5 -20.27 16.63 -4.79
N LYS A 6 -19.58 15.49 -4.89
CA LYS A 6 -18.77 14.92 -3.79
C LYS A 6 -17.64 15.87 -3.37
N ILE A 7 -16.91 16.45 -4.32
CA ILE A 7 -15.88 17.46 -4.03
C ILE A 7 -16.47 18.63 -3.24
N ASN A 8 -17.67 19.11 -3.60
CA ASN A 8 -18.30 20.19 -2.89
C ASN A 8 -18.85 19.78 -1.50
N GLU A 9 -19.34 18.56 -1.34
CA GLU A 9 -19.72 17.98 -0.04
C GLU A 9 -18.50 17.92 0.89
N ILE A 10 -17.38 17.34 0.43
CA ILE A 10 -16.13 17.26 1.19
C ILE A 10 -15.65 18.65 1.57
N ARG A 11 -15.69 19.61 0.65
CA ARG A 11 -15.36 21.01 0.93
C ARG A 11 -16.21 21.57 2.08
N GLN A 12 -17.51 21.29 2.11
CA GLN A 12 -18.41 21.74 3.17
C GLN A 12 -18.08 21.05 4.51
N ALA A 13 -17.92 19.72 4.51
CA ALA A 13 -17.57 18.93 5.70
C ALA A 13 -16.21 19.33 6.30
N LYS A 14 -15.28 19.78 5.45
CA LYS A 14 -13.98 20.31 5.87
C LYS A 14 -13.95 21.82 6.09
N ARG A 15 -15.10 22.49 5.95
CA ARG A 15 -15.27 23.93 6.16
C ARG A 15 -14.31 24.79 5.34
N VAL A 16 -13.90 24.30 4.16
CA VAL A 16 -12.99 25.01 3.26
C VAL A 16 -13.75 26.11 2.53
N SER A 17 -13.35 27.37 2.73
CA SER A 17 -13.99 28.51 2.10
C SER A 17 -13.68 28.59 0.59
N ILE A 18 -14.56 29.27 -0.16
CA ILE A 18 -14.31 29.55 -1.57
C ILE A 18 -13.06 30.42 -1.75
N ASP A 19 -12.78 31.32 -0.81
CA ASP A 19 -11.58 32.17 -0.87
C ASP A 19 -10.30 31.32 -0.78
N ARG A 20 -10.29 30.26 0.05
CA ARG A 20 -9.19 29.29 0.09
C ARG A 20 -9.02 28.58 -1.25
N ILE A 21 -10.11 28.22 -1.94
CA ILE A 21 -10.02 27.68 -3.31
C ILE A 21 -9.41 28.70 -4.26
N THR A 22 -9.80 29.98 -4.20
CA THR A 22 -9.25 31.01 -5.09
C THR A 22 -7.75 31.24 -4.91
N LYS A 23 -7.22 31.03 -3.70
CA LYS A 23 -5.77 31.09 -3.44
C LYS A 23 -4.97 30.03 -4.21
N THR A 24 -5.58 28.93 -4.64
CA THR A 24 -4.93 27.92 -5.51
C THR A 24 -4.83 28.36 -6.98
N GLY A 25 -5.43 29.50 -7.33
CA GLY A 25 -5.54 30.00 -8.70
C GLY A 25 -6.81 29.56 -9.45
N ILE A 26 -7.70 28.80 -8.81
CA ILE A 26 -9.00 28.44 -9.37
C ILE A 26 -9.99 29.57 -9.10
N SER A 27 -10.46 30.26 -10.15
CA SER A 27 -11.39 31.39 -9.95
C SER A 27 -12.73 30.92 -9.39
N LYS A 28 -13.37 31.79 -8.58
CA LYS A 28 -14.71 31.56 -8.01
C LYS A 28 -15.73 31.13 -9.05
N ASN A 29 -15.75 31.80 -10.20
CA ASN A 29 -16.64 31.47 -11.32
C ASN A 29 -16.36 30.07 -11.88
N LYS A 30 -15.07 29.73 -12.08
CA LYS A 30 -14.68 28.41 -12.59
C LYS A 30 -15.11 27.29 -11.64
N TYR A 31 -14.89 27.47 -10.34
CA TYR A 31 -15.31 26.51 -9.32
C TYR A 31 -16.84 26.31 -9.31
N TYR A 32 -17.63 27.40 -9.31
CA TYR A 32 -19.09 27.26 -9.29
C TYR A 32 -19.64 26.59 -10.56
N ARG A 33 -19.12 26.95 -11.73
CA ARG A 33 -19.49 26.28 -12.99
C ARG A 33 -19.15 24.79 -12.97
N PHE A 34 -18.03 24.41 -12.35
CA PHE A 34 -17.69 23.00 -12.18
C PHE A 34 -18.70 22.28 -11.28
N VAL A 35 -19.01 22.83 -10.10
CA VAL A 35 -19.95 22.21 -9.15
C VAL A 35 -21.37 22.14 -9.71
N SER A 36 -21.80 23.15 -10.48
CA SER A 36 -23.11 23.14 -11.16
C SER A 36 -23.17 22.23 -12.40
N GLY A 37 -22.03 21.69 -12.86
CA GLY A 37 -21.94 20.88 -14.07
C GLY A 37 -21.94 21.68 -15.38
N GLU A 38 -21.85 23.01 -15.31
CA GLU A 38 -21.78 23.93 -16.46
C GLU A 38 -20.36 24.12 -17.01
N GLY A 39 -19.36 23.49 -16.39
CA GLY A 39 -17.96 23.53 -16.79
C GLY A 39 -17.18 22.31 -16.29
N SER A 40 -15.99 22.10 -16.86
CA SER A 40 -15.05 21.07 -16.44
C SER A 40 -13.80 21.70 -15.81
N LEU A 41 -13.05 20.91 -15.05
CA LEU A 41 -11.74 21.29 -14.53
C LEU A 41 -10.64 20.59 -15.33
N SER A 42 -9.49 21.27 -15.46
CA SER A 42 -8.28 20.59 -15.89
C SER A 42 -7.80 19.66 -14.79
N ILE A 43 -7.01 18.65 -15.12
CA ILE A 43 -6.41 17.77 -14.12
C ILE A 43 -5.53 18.53 -13.13
N GLY A 44 -4.82 19.58 -13.58
CA GLY A 44 -4.04 20.44 -12.70
C GLY A 44 -4.90 21.19 -11.67
N ASP A 45 -6.11 21.59 -12.04
CA ASP A 45 -7.05 22.19 -11.08
C ASP A 45 -7.68 21.13 -10.18
N LEU A 46 -7.97 19.93 -10.69
CA LEU A 46 -8.40 18.80 -9.87
C LEU A 46 -7.34 18.47 -8.81
N GLN A 47 -6.06 18.40 -9.18
CA GLN A 47 -4.94 18.16 -8.27
C GLN A 47 -4.93 19.17 -7.11
N LYS A 48 -5.04 20.46 -7.43
CA LYS A 48 -5.09 21.53 -6.42
C LYS A 48 -6.28 21.38 -5.48
N LEU A 49 -7.45 20.99 -6.00
CA LEU A 49 -8.63 20.79 -5.16
C LEU A 49 -8.48 19.60 -4.23
N ILE A 50 -8.01 18.44 -4.71
CA ILE A 50 -7.85 17.26 -3.85
C ILE A 50 -6.77 17.49 -2.78
N GLU A 51 -5.69 18.21 -3.11
CA GLU A 51 -4.65 18.58 -2.14
C GLU A 51 -5.16 19.59 -1.11
N LEU A 52 -5.90 20.62 -1.54
CA LEU A 52 -6.53 21.59 -0.64
C LEU A 52 -7.53 20.91 0.31
N LEU A 53 -8.25 19.91 -0.19
CA LEU A 53 -9.22 19.13 0.59
C LEU A 53 -8.56 17.99 1.37
N THR A 54 -7.25 17.78 1.23
CA THR A 54 -6.50 16.69 1.87
C THR A 54 -7.14 15.32 1.66
N VAL A 55 -7.54 15.03 0.41
CA VAL A 55 -8.11 13.77 -0.07
C VAL A 55 -7.39 13.28 -1.33
N SER A 56 -7.52 12.00 -1.65
CA SER A 56 -7.11 11.41 -2.94
C SER A 56 -8.24 11.44 -3.97
N LEU A 57 -7.92 11.19 -5.24
CA LEU A 57 -8.96 10.97 -6.26
C LEU A 57 -9.73 9.68 -5.97
N SER A 58 -9.04 8.62 -5.52
CA SER A 58 -9.67 7.36 -5.13
C SER A 58 -10.77 7.51 -4.08
N GLU A 59 -10.56 8.32 -3.04
CA GLU A 59 -11.60 8.59 -2.02
C GLU A 59 -12.82 9.26 -2.61
N VAL A 60 -12.59 10.26 -3.46
CA VAL A 60 -13.68 11.03 -4.05
C VAL A 60 -14.48 10.16 -5.02
N VAL A 61 -13.80 9.29 -5.79
CA VAL A 61 -14.46 8.37 -6.73
C VAL A 61 -15.18 7.24 -6.02
N ALA A 62 -14.67 6.72 -4.89
CA ALA A 62 -15.27 5.58 -4.17
C ALA A 62 -16.76 5.79 -3.87
N ASP A 63 -17.12 7.02 -3.49
CA ASP A 63 -18.47 7.43 -3.10
C ASP A 63 -19.26 8.09 -4.26
N SER A 64 -18.69 8.11 -5.46
CA SER A 64 -19.29 8.78 -6.62
C SER A 64 -19.98 7.78 -7.55
N SER A 65 -21.02 8.24 -8.24
CA SER A 65 -21.71 7.43 -9.25
C SER A 65 -20.87 7.14 -10.50
N GLU A 66 -19.76 7.86 -10.68
CA GLU A 66 -18.79 7.60 -11.76
C GLU A 66 -17.88 6.41 -11.47
N ARG A 67 -17.83 5.90 -10.23
CA ARG A 67 -17.06 4.69 -9.86
C ARG A 67 -17.29 3.55 -10.85
N ASP A 68 -18.56 3.23 -11.13
CA ASP A 68 -18.96 2.10 -11.98
C ASP A 68 -18.55 2.25 -13.46
N GLN A 69 -18.14 3.45 -13.87
CA GLN A 69 -17.69 3.77 -15.22
C GLN A 69 -16.17 3.69 -15.36
N LEU A 70 -15.45 3.59 -14.24
CA LEU A 70 -13.99 3.54 -14.16
C LEU A 70 -13.50 2.16 -13.75
N ILE A 71 -12.21 1.91 -13.97
CA ILE A 71 -11.53 0.77 -13.33
C ILE A 71 -11.19 1.21 -11.91
N PHE A 72 -11.84 0.58 -10.95
CA PHE A 72 -11.66 0.90 -9.54
C PHE A 72 -11.66 -0.39 -8.72
N ASN A 73 -10.46 -0.86 -8.35
CA ASN A 73 -10.28 -2.09 -7.57
C ASN A 73 -11.07 -3.29 -8.13
N GLU A 74 -11.13 -3.40 -9.47
CA GLU A 74 -12.04 -4.31 -10.19
C GLU A 74 -11.96 -5.76 -9.71
N PHE A 75 -10.77 -6.24 -9.35
CA PHE A 75 -10.55 -7.63 -8.96
C PHE A 75 -10.25 -7.82 -7.46
N GLY A 76 -10.58 -6.85 -6.61
CA GLY A 76 -10.25 -6.88 -5.19
C GLY A 76 -10.80 -8.10 -4.44
N ASP A 77 -12.02 -8.52 -4.76
CA ASP A 77 -12.73 -9.64 -4.16
C ASP A 77 -12.72 -10.92 -5.01
N TYR A 78 -11.97 -10.92 -6.12
CA TYR A 78 -12.01 -11.98 -7.12
C TYR A 78 -11.94 -13.38 -6.50
N PHE A 79 -11.02 -13.64 -5.57
CA PHE A 79 -10.81 -14.97 -4.99
C PHE A 79 -11.91 -15.45 -4.04
N THR A 80 -12.83 -14.58 -3.61
CA THR A 80 -13.94 -14.92 -2.71
C THR A 80 -15.27 -15.14 -3.44
N LEU A 81 -15.33 -14.83 -4.74
CA LEU A 81 -16.55 -14.95 -5.53
C LEU A 81 -17.01 -16.40 -5.70
N ASP A 82 -18.33 -16.57 -5.75
CA ASP A 82 -18.96 -17.81 -6.18
C ASP A 82 -19.08 -17.89 -7.72
N THR A 83 -19.47 -19.07 -8.23
CA THR A 83 -19.59 -19.31 -9.67
C THR A 83 -20.60 -18.39 -10.36
N THR A 84 -21.73 -18.09 -9.71
CA THR A 84 -22.79 -17.23 -10.26
C THR A 84 -22.29 -15.80 -10.35
N GLU A 85 -21.58 -15.32 -9.33
CA GLU A 85 -20.98 -13.99 -9.31
C GLU A 85 -19.94 -13.83 -10.41
N TYR A 86 -19.04 -14.81 -10.59
CA TYR A 86 -18.08 -14.82 -11.71
C TYR A 86 -18.80 -14.69 -13.06
N GLU A 87 -19.80 -15.54 -13.32
CA GLU A 87 -20.54 -15.51 -14.58
C GLU A 87 -21.28 -14.19 -14.79
N GLN A 88 -21.89 -13.64 -13.74
CA GLN A 88 -22.64 -12.39 -13.84
C GLN A 88 -21.72 -11.22 -14.17
N ARG A 89 -20.55 -11.14 -13.53
CA ARG A 89 -19.55 -10.10 -13.80
C ARG A 89 -18.94 -10.25 -15.19
N ALA A 90 -18.63 -11.48 -15.61
CA ALA A 90 -18.23 -11.76 -16.99
C ALA A 90 -19.26 -11.27 -18.00
N LYS A 91 -20.54 -11.66 -17.84
CA LYS A 91 -21.65 -11.23 -18.72
C LYS A 91 -21.82 -9.70 -18.72
N ASN A 92 -21.67 -9.04 -17.57
CA ASN A 92 -21.74 -7.58 -17.47
C ASN A 92 -20.60 -6.92 -18.26
N ALA A 93 -19.36 -7.37 -18.08
CA ALA A 93 -18.19 -6.87 -18.77
C ALA A 93 -18.28 -7.14 -20.29
N ALA A 94 -18.69 -8.34 -20.71
CA ALA A 94 -18.93 -8.67 -22.11
C ALA A 94 -19.97 -7.74 -22.76
N ARG A 95 -21.08 -7.43 -22.07
CA ARG A 95 -22.08 -6.47 -22.57
C ARG A 95 -21.50 -5.07 -22.73
N ARG A 96 -20.72 -4.59 -21.75
CA ARG A 96 -20.02 -3.30 -21.84
C ARG A 96 -19.00 -3.28 -22.97
N TYR A 97 -18.24 -4.36 -23.15
CA TYR A 97 -17.35 -4.52 -24.30
C TYR A 97 -18.11 -4.48 -25.63
N MET A 98 -19.26 -5.14 -25.75
CA MET A 98 -20.05 -5.09 -26.97
C MET A 98 -20.57 -3.69 -27.29
N ALA A 99 -20.96 -2.92 -26.27
CA ALA A 99 -21.47 -1.56 -26.42
C ALA A 99 -20.35 -0.53 -26.72
N THR A 100 -19.18 -0.68 -26.12
CA THR A 100 -18.11 0.34 -26.15
C THR A 100 -16.91 -0.04 -27.01
N LYS A 101 -16.71 -1.34 -27.27
CA LYS A 101 -15.50 -1.91 -27.90
C LYS A 101 -14.19 -1.66 -27.15
N LEU A 102 -14.25 -1.26 -25.88
CA LEU A 102 -13.07 -1.01 -25.07
C LEU A 102 -12.41 -2.30 -24.60
N THR A 103 -11.13 -2.49 -24.94
CA THR A 103 -10.32 -3.67 -24.57
C THR A 103 -10.31 -3.94 -23.07
N ALA A 104 -10.43 -2.91 -22.23
CA ALA A 104 -10.53 -3.06 -20.77
C ALA A 104 -11.65 -4.03 -20.37
N TYR A 105 -12.87 -3.84 -20.89
CA TYR A 105 -14.01 -4.70 -20.57
C TYR A 105 -13.88 -6.10 -21.15
N TYR A 106 -13.21 -6.26 -22.29
CA TYR A 106 -12.87 -7.58 -22.80
C TYR A 106 -11.96 -8.32 -21.82
N THR A 107 -10.87 -7.69 -21.38
CA THR A 107 -9.95 -8.29 -20.39
C THR A 107 -10.67 -8.62 -19.08
N ILE A 108 -11.52 -7.73 -18.58
CA ILE A 108 -12.32 -7.98 -17.36
C ILE A 108 -13.23 -9.21 -17.55
N SER A 109 -13.91 -9.31 -18.70
CA SER A 109 -14.74 -10.47 -19.03
C SER A 109 -13.94 -11.77 -19.00
N THR A 110 -12.81 -11.81 -19.72
CA THR A 110 -11.94 -12.99 -19.81
C THR A 110 -11.40 -13.43 -18.44
N VAL A 111 -11.08 -12.47 -17.56
CA VAL A 111 -10.62 -12.76 -16.19
C VAL A 111 -11.73 -13.43 -15.37
N TYR A 112 -12.95 -12.91 -15.41
CA TYR A 112 -14.06 -13.55 -14.68
C TYR A 112 -14.50 -14.88 -15.29
N GLU A 113 -14.41 -15.05 -16.62
CA GLU A 113 -14.64 -16.34 -17.29
C GLU A 113 -13.62 -17.39 -16.84
N LEU A 114 -12.35 -17.02 -16.73
CA LEU A 114 -11.30 -17.88 -16.15
C LEU A 114 -11.68 -18.33 -14.73
N GLY A 115 -12.20 -17.42 -13.90
CA GLY A 115 -12.65 -17.72 -12.53
C GLY A 115 -13.84 -18.69 -12.50
N ALA A 116 -14.85 -18.46 -13.33
CA ALA A 116 -16.00 -19.35 -13.47
C ALA A 116 -15.58 -20.75 -13.94
N ALA A 117 -14.76 -20.83 -15.00
CA ALA A 117 -14.27 -22.09 -15.54
C ALA A 117 -13.45 -22.87 -14.50
N HIS A 118 -12.56 -22.20 -13.78
CA HIS A 118 -11.79 -22.82 -12.70
C HIS A 118 -12.68 -23.40 -11.60
N LYS A 119 -13.71 -22.66 -11.14
CA LYS A 119 -14.65 -23.13 -10.11
C LYS A 119 -15.50 -24.33 -10.55
N LYS A 120 -15.70 -24.49 -11.85
CA LYS A 120 -16.46 -25.60 -12.45
C LYS A 120 -15.59 -26.78 -12.91
N ASP A 121 -14.28 -26.71 -12.67
CA ASP A 121 -13.31 -27.67 -13.20
C ASP A 121 -13.36 -27.80 -14.75
N GLU A 122 -13.67 -26.70 -15.43
CA GLU A 122 -13.69 -26.61 -16.90
C GLU A 122 -12.29 -26.26 -17.47
N PRO A 123 -12.01 -26.54 -18.75
CA PRO A 123 -10.74 -26.16 -19.38
C PRO A 123 -10.49 -24.64 -19.34
N VAL A 124 -9.31 -24.25 -18.83
CA VAL A 124 -8.94 -22.83 -18.67
C VAL A 124 -7.86 -22.34 -19.66
N SER A 125 -7.34 -23.23 -20.53
CA SER A 125 -6.16 -22.95 -21.35
C SER A 125 -6.30 -21.72 -22.24
N ASP A 126 -7.47 -21.54 -22.85
CA ASP A 126 -7.69 -20.51 -23.86
C ASP A 126 -7.72 -19.12 -23.21
N TYR A 127 -8.39 -18.99 -22.06
CA TYR A 127 -8.39 -17.77 -21.26
C TYR A 127 -6.98 -17.43 -20.77
N VAL A 128 -6.23 -18.44 -20.29
CA VAL A 128 -4.85 -18.27 -19.82
C VAL A 128 -3.94 -17.82 -20.97
N ASP A 129 -4.08 -18.41 -22.15
CA ASP A 129 -3.27 -18.10 -23.34
C ASP A 129 -3.53 -16.69 -23.88
N ASP A 130 -4.79 -16.24 -23.85
CA ASP A 130 -5.18 -14.90 -24.28
C ASP A 130 -4.64 -13.83 -23.33
N LEU A 131 -4.92 -13.97 -22.03
CA LEU A 131 -4.41 -13.05 -20.99
C LEU A 131 -2.88 -12.99 -20.98
N TYR A 132 -2.21 -14.14 -21.05
CA TYR A 132 -0.75 -14.21 -21.16
C TYR A 132 -0.24 -13.50 -22.41
N SER A 133 -0.91 -13.69 -23.56
CA SER A 133 -0.50 -13.10 -24.83
C SER A 133 -0.70 -11.59 -24.89
N SER A 134 -1.69 -11.07 -24.17
CA SER A 134 -1.87 -9.64 -23.96
C SER A 134 -0.75 -9.05 -23.09
N LEU A 135 -0.52 -9.62 -21.90
CA LEU A 135 0.49 -9.12 -20.95
C LEU A 135 1.92 -9.19 -21.51
N LYS A 136 2.30 -10.30 -22.16
CA LYS A 136 3.68 -10.51 -22.66
C LYS A 136 4.12 -9.50 -23.72
N ARG A 137 3.18 -8.80 -24.36
CA ARG A 137 3.48 -7.79 -25.39
C ARG A 137 3.88 -6.44 -24.79
N GLN A 138 3.49 -6.19 -23.54
CA GLN A 138 3.73 -4.95 -22.82
C GLN A 138 5.16 -4.89 -22.27
N LYS A 139 5.60 -3.68 -21.93
CA LYS A 139 6.88 -3.43 -21.23
C LYS A 139 6.68 -2.77 -19.87
N PHE A 140 5.43 -2.51 -19.49
CA PHE A 140 5.02 -1.88 -18.24
C PHE A 140 3.64 -2.39 -17.87
N PHE A 141 3.39 -2.61 -16.58
CA PHE A 141 2.11 -3.01 -16.02
C PHE A 141 1.55 -1.89 -15.14
N THR A 142 0.31 -1.48 -15.43
CA THR A 142 -0.48 -0.62 -14.55
C THR A 142 -1.03 -1.44 -13.38
N ILE A 143 -1.65 -0.81 -12.36
CA ILE A 143 -2.29 -1.56 -11.26
C ILE A 143 -3.29 -2.59 -11.81
N PHE A 144 -4.06 -2.24 -12.84
CA PHE A 144 -4.94 -3.19 -13.52
C PHE A 144 -4.18 -4.41 -14.08
N ASP A 145 -3.12 -4.20 -14.86
CA ASP A 145 -2.35 -5.32 -15.45
C ASP A 145 -1.68 -6.16 -14.37
N LEU A 146 -1.21 -5.52 -13.28
CA LEU A 146 -0.65 -6.20 -12.12
C LEU A 146 -1.71 -7.15 -11.52
N GLN A 147 -2.94 -6.68 -11.30
CA GLN A 147 -4.02 -7.51 -10.74
C GLN A 147 -4.34 -8.71 -11.66
N VAL A 148 -4.41 -8.49 -12.99
CA VAL A 148 -4.56 -9.58 -13.97
C VAL A 148 -3.40 -10.57 -13.87
N PHE A 149 -2.15 -10.09 -13.78
CA PHE A 149 -0.98 -10.95 -13.64
C PHE A 149 -1.07 -11.80 -12.37
N ARG A 150 -1.44 -11.20 -11.22
CA ARG A 150 -1.66 -11.92 -9.95
C ARG A 150 -2.66 -13.07 -10.08
N ILE A 151 -3.77 -12.85 -10.77
CA ILE A 151 -4.79 -13.89 -11.00
C ILE A 151 -4.26 -15.00 -11.92
N LEU A 152 -3.44 -14.64 -12.90
CA LEU A 152 -2.90 -15.57 -13.88
C LEU A 152 -1.81 -16.49 -13.31
N VAL A 153 -1.03 -16.01 -12.33
CA VAL A 153 0.14 -16.71 -11.77
C VAL A 153 -0.06 -18.21 -11.48
N PRO A 154 -1.14 -18.65 -10.80
CA PRO A 154 -1.37 -20.06 -10.49
C PRO A 154 -1.46 -20.97 -11.72
N TYR A 155 -1.83 -20.40 -12.88
CA TYR A 155 -2.01 -21.14 -14.14
C TYR A 155 -0.76 -21.10 -15.04
N LEU A 156 0.26 -20.31 -14.68
CA LEU A 156 1.44 -20.14 -15.52
C LEU A 156 2.47 -21.24 -15.25
N SER A 157 3.01 -21.79 -16.34
CA SER A 157 4.27 -22.53 -16.26
C SER A 157 5.40 -21.59 -15.81
N VAL A 158 6.44 -22.16 -15.21
CA VAL A 158 7.65 -21.44 -14.77
C VAL A 158 8.21 -20.53 -15.89
N ALA A 159 8.30 -21.04 -17.11
CA ALA A 159 8.85 -20.29 -18.24
C ALA A 159 7.97 -19.08 -18.60
N ARG A 160 6.65 -19.24 -18.57
CA ARG A 160 5.72 -18.13 -18.83
C ARG A 160 5.75 -17.10 -17.70
N PHE A 161 5.82 -17.54 -16.45
CA PHE A 161 5.97 -16.65 -15.29
C PHE A 161 7.22 -15.77 -15.41
N PHE A 162 8.40 -16.37 -15.64
CA PHE A 162 9.65 -15.63 -15.77
C PHE A 162 9.78 -14.81 -17.05
N LYS A 163 8.82 -14.92 -17.98
CA LYS A 163 8.69 -13.98 -19.11
C LYS A 163 8.01 -12.67 -18.70
N LEU A 164 7.10 -12.72 -17.72
CA LEU A 164 6.35 -11.55 -17.23
C LEU A 164 7.00 -10.91 -15.99
N TYR A 165 7.68 -11.72 -15.17
CA TYR A 165 8.29 -11.25 -13.91
C TYR A 165 9.24 -10.05 -14.07
N PRO A 166 10.12 -9.95 -15.09
CA PRO A 166 10.93 -8.75 -15.31
C PRO A 166 10.12 -7.48 -15.58
N ILE A 167 9.01 -7.61 -16.34
CA ILE A 167 8.10 -6.48 -16.63
C ILE A 167 7.47 -6.01 -15.32
N PHE A 168 7.00 -6.96 -14.51
CA PHE A 168 6.48 -6.72 -13.18
C PHE A 168 7.49 -5.94 -12.31
N THR A 169 8.72 -6.44 -12.15
CA THR A 169 9.72 -5.79 -11.28
C THR A 169 10.11 -4.39 -11.74
N THR A 170 10.18 -4.14 -13.05
CA THR A 170 10.42 -2.79 -13.58
C THR A 170 9.24 -1.85 -13.31
N SER A 171 8.01 -2.37 -13.39
CA SER A 171 6.80 -1.57 -13.19
C SER A 171 6.62 -1.15 -11.72
N LEU A 172 7.08 -1.97 -10.77
CA LEU A 172 7.00 -1.66 -9.33
C LEU A 172 7.68 -0.34 -8.95
N ARG A 173 8.74 0.05 -9.67
CA ARG A 173 9.48 1.30 -9.40
C ARG A 173 8.59 2.52 -9.43
N THR A 174 7.58 2.51 -10.31
CA THR A 174 6.59 3.59 -10.44
C THR A 174 5.73 3.75 -9.18
N TYR A 175 5.51 2.66 -8.44
CA TYR A 175 4.63 2.62 -7.27
C TYR A 175 5.40 2.70 -5.93
N GLU A 176 6.73 2.65 -5.93
CA GLU A 176 7.55 2.61 -4.71
C GLU A 176 7.26 3.75 -3.72
N ALA A 177 6.94 4.95 -4.22
CA ALA A 177 6.65 6.15 -3.42
C ALA A 177 5.21 6.19 -2.89
N TYR A 178 4.25 5.69 -3.67
CA TYR A 178 2.84 5.62 -3.32
C TYR A 178 2.34 4.19 -3.54
N ASN A 179 2.40 3.38 -2.49
CA ASN A 179 1.97 1.98 -2.53
C ASN A 179 0.53 1.88 -2.03
N PRO A 180 -0.48 1.82 -2.93
CA PRO A 180 -1.79 1.36 -2.52
C PRO A 180 -1.65 -0.07 -2.02
N ALA A 181 -2.52 -0.43 -1.11
CA ALA A 181 -2.26 -1.54 -0.23
C ALA A 181 -2.50 -2.92 -0.85
N ASP A 182 -3.42 -2.99 -1.81
CA ASP A 182 -3.55 -4.13 -2.71
C ASP A 182 -2.30 -4.29 -3.59
N GLY A 183 -1.64 -3.19 -3.94
CA GLY A 183 -0.32 -3.18 -4.59
C GLY A 183 0.75 -3.85 -3.71
N ILE A 184 0.74 -3.60 -2.40
CA ILE A 184 1.64 -4.29 -1.45
C ILE A 184 1.37 -5.79 -1.40
N GLU A 185 0.11 -6.19 -1.22
CA GLU A 185 -0.28 -7.60 -1.21
C GLU A 185 0.10 -8.30 -2.52
N LEU A 186 -0.13 -7.62 -3.64
CA LEU A 186 0.23 -8.10 -4.96
C LEU A 186 1.73 -8.32 -5.07
N MET A 187 2.54 -7.35 -4.64
CA MET A 187 3.99 -7.47 -4.62
C MET A 187 4.43 -8.68 -3.79
N ILE A 188 3.89 -8.84 -2.59
CA ILE A 188 4.16 -9.99 -1.72
C ILE A 188 3.84 -11.31 -2.43
N LYS A 189 2.65 -11.42 -3.03
CA LYS A 189 2.18 -12.63 -3.72
C LYS A 189 3.07 -13.03 -4.88
N ILE A 190 3.41 -12.07 -5.75
CA ILE A 190 4.23 -12.32 -6.94
C ILE A 190 5.67 -12.67 -6.55
N HIS A 191 6.30 -11.89 -5.65
CA HIS A 191 7.68 -12.16 -5.21
C HIS A 191 7.81 -13.49 -4.48
N ALA A 192 6.89 -13.82 -3.57
CA ALA A 192 6.91 -15.09 -2.87
C ALA A 192 6.66 -16.29 -3.81
N THR A 193 5.83 -16.11 -4.85
CA THR A 193 5.71 -17.11 -5.92
C THR A 193 7.01 -17.25 -6.71
N ALA A 194 7.67 -16.13 -7.03
CA ALA A 194 8.96 -16.13 -7.72
C ALA A 194 10.03 -16.89 -6.93
N MET A 195 10.10 -16.70 -5.60
CA MET A 195 10.99 -17.45 -4.70
C MET A 195 10.71 -18.96 -4.77
N THR A 196 9.44 -19.34 -4.68
CA THR A 196 9.02 -20.76 -4.78
C THR A 196 9.38 -21.37 -6.14
N TYR A 197 9.11 -20.64 -7.22
CA TYR A 197 9.43 -21.09 -8.57
C TYR A 197 10.93 -21.19 -8.76
N ALA A 198 11.72 -20.21 -8.32
CA ALA A 198 13.18 -20.20 -8.45
C ALA A 198 13.87 -21.43 -7.85
N VAL A 199 13.35 -22.01 -6.76
CA VAL A 199 13.90 -23.23 -6.14
C VAL A 199 13.23 -24.52 -6.61
N SER A 200 12.24 -24.45 -7.50
CA SER A 200 11.51 -25.62 -8.00
C SER A 200 12.34 -26.43 -9.01
N THR A 201 12.09 -27.74 -9.05
CA THR A 201 12.86 -28.69 -9.88
C THR A 201 12.73 -28.47 -11.39
N ALA A 202 11.62 -27.85 -11.84
CA ALA A 202 11.39 -27.46 -13.23
C ALA A 202 12.09 -26.12 -13.60
N ALA A 203 12.38 -25.28 -12.62
CA ALA A 203 12.94 -23.94 -12.80
C ALA A 203 14.44 -23.85 -12.57
N ARG A 204 15.16 -24.98 -12.59
CA ARG A 204 16.62 -25.06 -12.40
C ARG A 204 17.43 -24.38 -13.52
N ALA A 205 16.90 -23.37 -14.19
CA ALA A 205 17.69 -22.38 -14.90
C ALA A 205 18.22 -21.40 -13.85
N ARG A 206 19.46 -21.63 -13.41
CA ARG A 206 20.22 -20.86 -12.40
C ARG A 206 20.07 -19.34 -12.53
N LYS A 207 19.91 -18.84 -13.76
CA LYS A 207 19.57 -17.45 -14.09
C LYS A 207 18.34 -16.87 -13.38
N TYR A 208 17.35 -17.69 -13.02
CA TYR A 208 16.14 -17.22 -12.33
C TYR A 208 16.36 -17.01 -10.84
N LEU A 209 17.15 -17.87 -10.18
CA LEU A 209 17.40 -17.79 -8.75
C LEU A 209 18.13 -16.50 -8.39
N ASP A 210 19.25 -16.22 -9.07
CA ASP A 210 20.01 -15.00 -8.84
C ASP A 210 19.18 -13.73 -9.10
N PHE A 211 18.42 -13.70 -10.21
CA PHE A 211 17.52 -12.60 -10.50
C PHE A 211 16.48 -12.43 -9.40
N VAL A 212 15.79 -13.49 -8.97
CA VAL A 212 14.76 -13.42 -7.91
C VAL A 212 15.36 -12.93 -6.60
N LEU A 213 16.48 -13.50 -6.15
CA LEU A 213 17.13 -13.07 -4.91
C LEU A 213 17.54 -11.59 -4.99
N THR A 214 18.01 -11.14 -6.16
CA THR A 214 18.32 -9.73 -6.42
C THR A 214 17.11 -8.83 -6.35
N GLN A 215 16.01 -9.17 -7.03
CA GLN A 215 14.80 -8.37 -6.99
C GLN A 215 14.19 -8.32 -5.59
N VAL A 216 14.14 -9.46 -4.87
CA VAL A 216 13.61 -9.54 -3.50
C VAL A 216 14.45 -8.70 -2.53
N SER A 217 15.78 -8.84 -2.55
CA SER A 217 16.62 -8.05 -1.65
C SER A 217 16.61 -6.55 -1.97
N ASN A 218 16.41 -6.18 -3.25
CA ASN A 218 16.32 -4.80 -3.68
C ASN A 218 14.91 -4.21 -3.54
N MET A 219 13.90 -4.97 -3.08
CA MET A 219 12.54 -4.46 -2.91
C MET A 219 12.57 -3.21 -2.03
N ARG A 220 12.18 -2.08 -2.62
CA ARG A 220 11.93 -0.83 -1.91
C ARG A 220 10.44 -0.82 -1.56
N GLY A 221 10.13 -0.51 -0.32
CA GLY A 221 8.76 -0.53 0.17
C GLY A 221 8.67 0.21 1.49
N ARG A 222 7.45 0.48 1.97
CA ARG A 222 7.28 1.02 3.32
C ARG A 222 7.94 0.03 4.30
N PRO A 223 8.83 0.48 5.19
CA PRO A 223 9.52 -0.39 6.15
C PRO A 223 8.54 -1.17 7.02
N PHE A 224 7.28 -0.73 7.12
CA PHE A 224 6.25 -1.39 7.90
C PHE A 224 5.59 -2.59 7.23
N ALA A 225 6.06 -3.13 6.09
CA ALA A 225 5.50 -4.39 5.57
C ALA A 225 6.37 -5.60 5.95
N GLY A 226 6.03 -6.25 7.06
CA GLY A 226 6.88 -7.29 7.65
C GLY A 226 7.07 -8.50 6.75
N GLU A 227 6.15 -8.76 5.82
CA GLU A 227 6.28 -9.77 4.77
C GLU A 227 7.46 -9.49 3.84
N PHE A 228 7.72 -8.22 3.49
CA PHE A 228 8.90 -7.87 2.68
C PHE A 228 10.19 -8.12 3.44
N ALA A 229 10.23 -7.74 4.73
CA ALA A 229 11.41 -7.97 5.56
C ALA A 229 11.69 -9.47 5.71
N ILE A 230 10.66 -10.29 5.97
CA ILE A 230 10.77 -11.75 6.02
C ILE A 230 11.30 -12.33 4.70
N MET A 231 10.76 -11.89 3.55
CA MET A 231 11.26 -12.34 2.24
C MET A 231 12.71 -11.93 2.00
N LYS A 232 13.09 -10.68 2.34
CA LYS A 232 14.47 -10.19 2.24
C LYS A 232 15.41 -10.99 3.12
N ARG A 233 15.02 -11.26 4.36
CA ARG A 233 15.76 -12.09 5.31
C ARG A 233 15.99 -13.48 4.74
N LEU A 234 14.94 -14.12 4.26
CA LEU A 234 15.01 -15.45 3.64
C LEU A 234 15.88 -15.45 2.37
N ALA A 235 15.78 -14.42 1.53
CA ALA A 235 16.61 -14.26 0.34
C ALA A 235 18.10 -14.07 0.70
N ASN A 236 18.41 -13.28 1.72
CA ASN A 236 19.77 -13.07 2.20
C ASN A 236 20.39 -14.35 2.78
N ILE A 237 19.63 -15.13 3.56
CA ILE A 237 20.08 -16.45 4.03
C ILE A 237 20.29 -17.40 2.84
N SER A 238 19.39 -17.37 1.85
CA SER A 238 19.53 -18.17 0.62
C SER A 238 20.80 -17.81 -0.16
N ARG A 239 21.16 -16.52 -0.23
CA ARG A 239 22.41 -16.06 -0.85
C ARG A 239 23.65 -16.56 -0.14
N LEU A 240 23.67 -16.56 1.20
CA LEU A 240 24.78 -17.15 1.95
C LEU A 240 25.01 -18.60 1.55
N TYR A 241 23.94 -19.38 1.41
CA TYR A 241 24.02 -20.76 0.95
C TYR A 241 24.57 -20.85 -0.47
N VAL A 242 24.00 -20.10 -1.41
CA VAL A 242 24.44 -20.10 -2.82
C VAL A 242 25.93 -19.73 -2.93
N MET A 243 26.40 -18.75 -2.16
CA MET A 243 27.80 -18.29 -2.10
C MET A 243 28.77 -19.29 -1.45
N GLY A 244 28.30 -20.47 -1.02
CA GLY A 244 29.14 -21.51 -0.41
C GLY A 244 29.35 -21.36 1.10
N ASN A 245 28.72 -20.37 1.75
CA ASN A 245 28.77 -20.20 3.21
C ASN A 245 27.75 -21.12 3.92
N VAL A 246 27.85 -22.43 3.68
CA VAL A 246 26.83 -23.43 4.05
C VAL A 246 26.54 -23.45 5.55
N ASP A 247 27.58 -23.51 6.40
CA ASP A 247 27.38 -23.60 7.86
C ASP A 247 26.72 -22.35 8.44
N ALA A 248 27.10 -21.17 7.92
CA ALA A 248 26.50 -19.91 8.34
C ALA A 248 25.03 -19.82 7.89
N ALA A 249 24.75 -20.24 6.66
CA ALA A 249 23.39 -20.31 6.14
C ALA A 249 22.51 -21.28 6.94
N GLN A 250 23.03 -22.46 7.29
CA GLN A 250 22.29 -23.46 8.07
C GLN A 250 21.93 -22.91 9.46
N ARG A 251 22.89 -22.32 10.18
CA ARG A 251 22.62 -21.69 11.48
C ARG A 251 21.57 -20.57 11.37
N ALA A 252 21.64 -19.77 10.31
CA ALA A 252 20.68 -18.70 10.08
C ALA A 252 19.28 -19.23 9.74
N PHE A 253 19.18 -20.32 8.95
CA PHE A 253 17.92 -21.02 8.69
C PHE A 253 17.33 -21.61 9.98
N ASP A 254 18.14 -22.28 10.81
CA ASP A 254 17.67 -22.88 12.06
C ASP A 254 17.13 -21.82 13.03
N SER A 255 17.84 -20.68 13.16
CA SER A 255 17.39 -19.54 13.95
C SER A 255 16.07 -18.96 13.41
N PHE A 256 16.00 -18.73 12.10
CA PHE A 256 14.80 -18.25 11.44
C PHE A 256 13.61 -19.19 11.66
N PHE A 257 13.77 -20.50 11.48
CA PHE A 257 12.69 -21.48 11.70
C PHE A 257 12.27 -21.57 13.17
N GLY A 258 13.22 -21.46 14.10
CA GLY A 258 12.93 -21.44 15.53
C GLY A 258 12.02 -20.27 15.91
N ALA A 259 12.35 -19.07 15.46
CA ALA A 259 11.56 -17.87 15.70
C ALA A 259 10.22 -17.92 14.97
N ALA A 260 10.22 -18.31 13.69
CA ALA A 260 9.00 -18.43 12.90
C ALA A 260 8.01 -19.43 13.53
N LYS A 261 8.49 -20.57 14.06
CA LYS A 261 7.66 -21.52 14.80
C LYS A 261 7.05 -20.93 16.07
N ARG A 262 7.80 -20.14 16.84
CA ARG A 262 7.29 -19.48 18.07
C ARG A 262 6.26 -18.40 17.76
N LEU A 263 6.36 -17.76 16.60
CA LEU A 263 5.38 -16.82 16.06
C LEU A 263 4.23 -17.50 15.29
N ASP A 264 4.19 -18.84 15.26
CA ASP A 264 3.21 -19.64 14.53
C ASP A 264 3.15 -19.29 13.01
N MET A 265 4.34 -19.13 12.43
CA MET A 265 4.56 -18.85 11.02
C MET A 265 5.41 -19.94 10.37
N ASP A 266 4.79 -20.83 9.61
CA ASP A 266 5.50 -21.80 8.78
C ASP A 266 5.65 -21.36 7.32
N ARG A 267 4.96 -20.27 6.92
CA ARG A 267 4.96 -19.64 5.59
C ARG A 267 4.53 -18.17 5.67
N LEU A 268 4.57 -17.47 4.53
CA LEU A 268 3.88 -16.19 4.36
C LEU A 268 2.41 -16.44 4.00
N TYR A 269 1.50 -16.32 4.96
CA TYR A 269 0.06 -16.59 4.74
C TYR A 269 -0.59 -15.64 3.72
N ALA A 270 -0.12 -14.40 3.65
CA ALA A 270 -0.51 -13.45 2.59
C ALA A 270 -0.18 -13.95 1.17
N SER A 271 0.70 -14.94 0.99
CA SER A 271 0.98 -15.56 -0.30
C SER A 271 0.75 -17.08 -0.27
N PRO A 272 -0.45 -17.56 -0.66
CA PRO A 272 -0.76 -18.99 -0.61
C PRO A 272 0.11 -19.83 -1.56
N ASN A 273 0.70 -19.22 -2.58
CA ASN A 273 1.61 -19.87 -3.52
C ASN A 273 3.02 -20.08 -2.94
N MET A 274 3.36 -19.39 -1.85
CA MET A 274 4.62 -19.64 -1.16
C MET A 274 4.55 -20.99 -0.45
N GLN A 275 5.54 -21.84 -0.74
CA GLN A 275 5.72 -23.05 0.06
C GLN A 275 6.11 -22.71 1.49
N THR A 276 5.91 -23.66 2.40
CA THR A 276 6.43 -23.51 3.77
C THR A 276 7.93 -23.23 3.75
N PHE A 277 8.42 -22.42 4.68
CA PHE A 277 9.82 -22.02 4.73
C PHE A 277 10.76 -23.25 4.77
N ASN A 278 10.33 -24.31 5.45
CA ASN A 278 11.02 -25.60 5.48
C ASN A 278 11.09 -26.28 4.09
N VAL A 279 9.97 -26.34 3.35
CA VAL A 279 9.95 -26.94 2.01
C VAL A 279 10.80 -26.11 1.03
N TYR A 280 10.72 -24.78 1.11
CA TYR A 280 11.59 -23.89 0.33
C TYR A 280 13.07 -24.19 0.59
N CYS A 281 13.48 -24.25 1.87
CA CYS A 281 14.87 -24.52 2.24
C CYS A 281 15.32 -25.92 1.78
N LYS A 282 14.53 -26.97 2.02
CA LYS A 282 14.85 -28.33 1.55
C LYS A 282 15.05 -28.40 0.04
N LYS A 283 14.26 -27.65 -0.73
CA LYS A 283 14.44 -27.58 -2.19
C LYS A 283 15.72 -26.86 -2.57
N LEU A 284 16.01 -25.72 -1.94
CA LEU A 284 17.25 -24.97 -2.14
C LEU A 284 18.48 -25.84 -1.84
N THR A 285 18.48 -26.52 -0.69
CA THR A 285 19.62 -27.30 -0.21
C THR A 285 19.70 -28.72 -0.77
N SER A 286 18.77 -29.12 -1.64
CA SER A 286 18.84 -30.39 -2.37
C SER A 286 19.97 -30.44 -3.41
N HIS A 287 20.66 -29.32 -3.67
CA HIS A 287 21.81 -29.22 -4.57
C HIS A 287 22.98 -28.58 -3.85
N ALA A 288 24.18 -29.06 -4.15
CA ALA A 288 25.40 -28.44 -3.66
C ALA A 288 25.54 -26.99 -4.20
N PRO A 289 26.05 -26.03 -3.41
CA PRO A 289 26.15 -24.61 -3.78
C PRO A 289 26.84 -24.36 -5.12
N GLU A 290 27.88 -25.13 -5.46
CA GLU A 290 28.63 -24.98 -6.71
C GLU A 290 27.75 -25.23 -7.94
N LYS A 291 26.70 -26.04 -7.78
CA LYS A 291 25.69 -26.30 -8.81
C LYS A 291 24.60 -25.23 -8.89
N LEU A 292 24.63 -24.22 -8.03
CA LEU A 292 23.70 -23.08 -8.03
C LEU A 292 24.37 -21.78 -8.49
N GLN A 293 25.71 -21.75 -8.58
CA GLN A 293 26.49 -20.62 -9.07
C GLN A 293 26.26 -20.36 -10.58
N PRO A 294 26.25 -19.09 -11.04
CA PRO A 294 26.14 -18.76 -12.45
C PRO A 294 27.39 -19.24 -13.23
N THR A 295 27.16 -19.72 -14.45
CA THR A 295 28.21 -20.15 -15.38
C THR A 295 28.24 -19.26 -16.63
N ALA A 296 29.35 -19.26 -17.37
CA ALA A 296 29.48 -18.45 -18.60
C ALA A 296 28.46 -18.79 -19.71
N ALA A 297 27.81 -19.95 -19.63
CA ALA A 297 26.78 -20.38 -20.57
C ALA A 297 25.35 -19.93 -20.18
N ASP A 298 25.16 -19.39 -18.97
CA ASP A 298 23.86 -18.94 -18.50
C ASP A 298 23.48 -17.61 -19.17
N THR A 299 22.38 -17.59 -19.93
CA THR A 299 21.79 -16.32 -20.37
C THR A 299 21.23 -15.60 -19.15
N VAL A 300 21.91 -14.57 -18.67
CA VAL A 300 21.46 -13.77 -17.54
C VAL A 300 20.06 -13.24 -17.82
N LEU A 301 19.13 -13.44 -16.88
CA LEU A 301 17.85 -12.75 -16.94
C LEU A 301 18.12 -11.28 -16.55
N VAL A 302 18.39 -10.44 -17.53
CA VAL A 302 18.56 -9.00 -17.28
C VAL A 302 17.17 -8.41 -17.12
N GLY A 303 17.00 -7.54 -16.11
CA GLY A 303 15.80 -6.71 -16.01
C GLY A 303 15.62 -5.86 -17.27
N LEU A 304 14.46 -5.23 -17.43
CA LEU A 304 14.42 -4.12 -18.39
C LEU A 304 15.39 -3.04 -17.90
N ASP A 305 16.04 -2.34 -18.82
CA ASP A 305 16.99 -1.24 -18.55
C ASP A 305 16.50 -0.35 -17.40
N ASP A 306 17.39 0.08 -16.51
CA ASP A 306 17.01 0.90 -15.35
C ASP A 306 16.30 2.20 -15.76
N SER A 307 16.56 2.69 -16.98
CA SER A 307 15.88 3.82 -17.62
C SER A 307 14.49 3.49 -18.21
N ALA A 308 14.05 2.23 -18.16
CA ALA A 308 12.78 1.77 -18.72
C ALA A 308 11.60 1.87 -17.75
N GLY A 309 11.83 2.14 -16.45
CA GLY A 309 10.79 2.47 -15.50
C GLY A 309 10.29 3.91 -15.66
N VAL A 310 9.01 4.19 -15.38
CA VAL A 310 8.48 5.55 -15.41
C VAL A 310 8.55 6.15 -14.01
N SER A 311 9.31 7.24 -13.84
CA SER A 311 9.22 8.10 -12.64
C SER A 311 8.16 9.16 -12.87
N PHE A 312 6.95 8.96 -12.35
CA PHE A 312 5.89 9.98 -12.42
C PHE A 312 6.25 11.28 -11.68
N ALA A 313 7.24 11.24 -10.79
CA ALA A 313 7.71 12.39 -10.03
C ALA A 313 8.48 13.41 -10.87
N GLU A 314 9.01 13.01 -12.03
CA GLU A 314 9.96 13.80 -12.82
C GLU A 314 9.37 14.31 -14.16
N VAL A 315 8.13 13.94 -14.49
CA VAL A 315 7.51 14.27 -15.77
C VAL A 315 6.09 14.84 -15.63
N PRO A 316 5.69 15.82 -16.46
CA PRO A 316 4.29 16.23 -16.56
C PRO A 316 3.37 15.08 -17.02
N MET A 317 2.08 15.11 -16.65
CA MET A 317 1.15 14.01 -16.88
C MET A 317 1.03 13.64 -18.36
N GLY A 318 1.13 14.61 -19.26
CA GLY A 318 1.02 14.40 -20.70
C GLY A 318 2.16 13.53 -21.22
N ALA A 319 3.37 13.75 -20.70
CA ALA A 319 4.53 12.93 -20.99
C ALA A 319 4.39 11.54 -20.33
N ALA A 320 3.98 11.47 -19.06
CA ALA A 320 3.69 10.20 -18.38
C ALA A 320 2.70 9.34 -19.19
N PHE A 321 1.65 9.97 -19.71
CA PHE A 321 0.62 9.33 -20.51
C PHE A 321 1.16 8.81 -21.85
N GLU A 322 1.98 9.62 -22.54
CA GLU A 322 2.66 9.21 -23.76
C GLU A 322 3.60 8.00 -23.53
N TYR A 323 4.33 7.99 -22.41
CA TYR A 323 5.15 6.85 -22.01
C TYR A 323 4.31 5.59 -21.77
N ILE A 324 3.20 5.70 -21.02
CA ILE A 324 2.29 4.57 -20.78
C ILE A 324 1.77 4.02 -22.11
N MET A 325 1.32 4.89 -23.02
CA MET A 325 0.87 4.46 -24.35
C MET A 325 1.96 3.69 -25.10
N LYS A 326 3.20 4.18 -25.09
CA LYS A 326 4.35 3.53 -25.74
C LYS A 326 4.70 2.18 -25.11
N LEU A 327 4.78 2.11 -23.78
CA LEU A 327 5.20 0.90 -23.05
C LEU A 327 4.14 -0.19 -23.08
N LYS A 328 2.86 0.17 -23.05
CA LYS A 328 1.73 -0.77 -23.20
C LYS A 328 1.37 -1.06 -24.66
N LYS A 329 2.03 -0.40 -25.61
CA LYS A 329 1.77 -0.49 -27.07
C LYS A 329 0.32 -0.19 -27.44
N LEU A 330 -0.25 0.84 -26.82
CA LEU A 330 -1.62 1.28 -27.07
C LEU A 330 -1.72 1.97 -28.43
N SER A 331 -2.85 1.75 -29.11
CA SER A 331 -3.14 2.46 -30.34
C SER A 331 -3.92 3.75 -30.06
N VAL A 332 -3.77 4.76 -30.91
CA VAL A 332 -4.61 5.97 -30.84
C VAL A 332 -6.10 5.63 -30.97
N HIS A 333 -6.43 4.58 -31.72
CA HIS A 333 -7.80 4.12 -31.91
C HIS A 333 -8.50 3.68 -30.61
N GLU A 334 -7.77 3.13 -29.64
CA GLU A 334 -8.35 2.77 -28.32
C GLU A 334 -8.85 4.02 -27.57
N PHE A 335 -8.17 5.15 -27.74
CA PHE A 335 -8.56 6.43 -27.14
C PHE A 335 -9.74 7.09 -27.86
N GLU A 336 -9.77 6.99 -29.18
CA GLU A 336 -10.92 7.42 -29.99
C GLU A 336 -12.18 6.65 -29.61
N THR A 337 -12.04 5.34 -29.41
CA THR A 337 -13.11 4.45 -28.94
C THR A 337 -13.61 4.84 -27.55
N ALA A 338 -12.72 5.31 -26.68
CA ALA A 338 -13.08 5.82 -25.34
C ALA A 338 -13.72 7.21 -25.35
N GLY A 339 -13.78 7.89 -26.51
CA GLY A 339 -14.42 9.19 -26.67
C GLY A 339 -13.46 10.38 -26.78
N MET A 340 -12.14 10.15 -26.83
CA MET A 340 -11.16 11.24 -27.05
C MET A 340 -10.95 11.50 -28.53
N SER A 341 -11.01 12.76 -28.98
CA SER A 341 -10.70 13.07 -30.38
C SER A 341 -9.21 12.96 -30.68
N HIS A 342 -8.87 12.57 -31.92
CA HIS A 342 -7.49 12.47 -32.39
C HIS A 342 -6.67 13.74 -32.08
N SER A 343 -7.20 14.92 -32.44
CA SER A 343 -6.53 16.20 -32.22
C SER A 343 -6.34 16.52 -30.74
N LYS A 344 -7.26 16.09 -29.87
CA LYS A 344 -7.18 16.28 -28.42
C LYS A 344 -6.09 15.40 -27.81
N ILE A 345 -5.94 14.15 -28.23
CA ILE A 345 -4.89 13.24 -27.77
C ILE A 345 -3.49 13.86 -28.01
N TYR A 346 -3.25 14.46 -29.18
CA TYR A 346 -1.98 15.13 -29.46
C TYR A 346 -1.78 16.44 -28.68
N ARG A 347 -2.86 17.19 -28.41
CA ARG A 347 -2.77 18.45 -27.66
C ARG A 347 -2.51 18.23 -26.18
N VAL A 348 -3.18 17.25 -25.57
CA VAL A 348 -3.00 16.87 -24.16
C VAL A 348 -1.55 16.45 -23.85
N ARG A 349 -0.86 15.80 -24.80
CA ARG A 349 0.58 15.49 -24.67
C ARG A 349 1.46 16.73 -24.50
N LYS A 350 1.05 17.87 -25.09
CA LYS A 350 1.82 19.12 -25.10
C LYS A 350 1.34 20.13 -24.07
N ASN A 351 0.06 20.11 -23.71
CA ASN A 351 -0.56 21.09 -22.82
C ASN A 351 -1.60 20.44 -21.88
N LEU A 352 -1.24 20.35 -20.60
CA LEU A 352 -2.11 19.76 -19.57
C LEU A 352 -3.33 20.59 -19.20
N ALA A 353 -3.30 21.90 -19.45
CA ALA A 353 -4.47 22.75 -19.23
C ALA A 353 -5.65 22.36 -20.15
N GLU A 354 -5.36 21.67 -21.26
CA GLU A 354 -6.36 21.14 -22.17
C GLU A 354 -6.86 19.75 -21.78
N PHE A 355 -6.30 19.11 -20.75
CA PHE A 355 -6.72 17.78 -20.31
C PHE A 355 -7.71 17.91 -19.14
N ASP A 356 -8.99 17.65 -19.40
CA ASP A 356 -10.04 17.78 -18.40
C ASP A 356 -10.39 16.44 -17.73
N VAL A 357 -11.24 16.48 -16.69
CA VAL A 357 -11.59 15.29 -15.91
C VAL A 357 -12.33 14.22 -16.75
N ASN A 358 -13.17 14.62 -17.70
CA ASN A 358 -13.88 13.66 -18.55
C ASN A 358 -12.92 13.01 -19.54
N ASP A 359 -12.01 13.81 -20.11
CA ASP A 359 -10.93 13.29 -20.95
C ASP A 359 -10.06 12.30 -20.16
N LEU A 360 -9.76 12.60 -18.88
CA LEU A 360 -9.00 11.71 -18.00
C LEU A 360 -9.70 10.36 -17.85
N PHE A 361 -11.01 10.34 -17.57
CA PHE A 361 -11.77 9.11 -17.40
C PHE A 361 -11.79 8.26 -18.67
N ALA A 362 -11.98 8.88 -19.85
CA ALA A 362 -11.85 8.20 -21.13
C ALA A 362 -10.44 7.63 -21.33
N ALA A 363 -9.41 8.42 -21.04
CA ALA A 363 -8.01 8.04 -21.16
C ALA A 363 -7.66 6.86 -20.25
N MET A 364 -8.20 6.84 -19.03
CA MET A 364 -7.99 5.76 -18.06
C MET A 364 -8.56 4.45 -18.58
N MET A 365 -9.78 4.45 -19.12
CA MET A 365 -10.40 3.24 -19.68
C MET A 365 -9.61 2.71 -20.89
N ALA A 366 -9.17 3.58 -21.79
CA ALA A 366 -8.35 3.20 -22.94
C ALA A 366 -6.97 2.66 -22.52
N ALA A 367 -6.32 3.31 -21.55
CA ALA A 367 -5.00 2.92 -21.04
C ALA A 367 -5.03 1.79 -20.00
N ARG A 368 -6.23 1.37 -19.59
CA ARG A 368 -6.44 0.40 -18.51
C ARG A 368 -5.75 0.85 -17.22
N LEU A 369 -6.01 2.10 -16.84
CA LEU A 369 -5.55 2.70 -15.60
C LEU A 369 -6.63 2.56 -14.55
N ASP A 370 -6.24 2.03 -13.40
CA ASP A 370 -7.02 2.11 -12.19
C ASP A 370 -6.97 3.56 -11.66
N VAL A 371 -8.00 4.00 -10.94
CA VAL A 371 -8.00 5.33 -10.29
C VAL A 371 -6.75 5.55 -9.44
N ARG A 372 -6.24 4.50 -8.79
CA ARG A 372 -5.01 4.58 -7.98
C ARG A 372 -3.75 4.82 -8.79
N ASP A 373 -3.71 4.46 -10.08
CA ASP A 373 -2.59 4.83 -10.96
C ASP A 373 -2.51 6.37 -11.09
N VAL A 374 -3.66 7.04 -11.06
CA VAL A 374 -3.74 8.51 -11.11
C VAL A 374 -3.34 9.11 -9.77
N ASP A 375 -3.71 8.52 -8.63
CA ASP A 375 -3.26 9.00 -7.31
C ASP A 375 -1.74 8.98 -7.18
N VAL A 376 -1.07 7.93 -7.66
CA VAL A 376 0.41 7.86 -7.68
C VAL A 376 0.96 9.06 -8.45
N TYR A 377 0.39 9.38 -9.60
CA TYR A 377 0.81 10.53 -10.38
C TYR A 377 0.58 11.85 -9.64
N LEU A 378 -0.64 12.08 -9.15
CA LEU A 378 -1.05 13.35 -8.53
C LEU A 378 -0.25 13.61 -7.24
N THR A 379 0.15 12.56 -6.53
CA THR A 379 0.87 12.67 -5.26
C THR A 379 2.39 12.78 -5.41
N THR A 380 2.96 12.29 -6.51
CA THR A 380 4.42 12.28 -6.71
C THR A 380 4.94 13.42 -7.58
N ASN A 381 4.06 14.08 -8.33
CA ASN A 381 4.37 15.23 -9.20
C ASN A 381 5.13 16.33 -8.43
N SER A 382 6.15 16.91 -9.06
CA SER A 382 7.00 17.97 -8.49
C SER A 382 6.25 19.22 -8.02
N THR A 383 5.05 19.46 -8.54
CA THR A 383 4.20 20.61 -8.19
C THR A 383 3.20 20.33 -7.07
N ALA A 384 3.12 19.09 -6.58
CA ALA A 384 2.16 18.68 -5.55
C ALA A 384 2.52 19.24 -4.16
N TYR A 385 1.56 19.91 -3.50
CA TYR A 385 1.77 20.46 -2.14
C TYR A 385 2.10 19.36 -1.13
N GLY A 386 1.50 18.18 -1.29
CA GLY A 386 1.65 17.04 -0.39
C GLY A 386 2.80 16.07 -0.73
N ARG A 387 3.64 16.38 -1.73
CA ARG A 387 4.66 15.45 -2.25
C ARG A 387 5.59 14.90 -1.16
N SER A 388 6.01 15.76 -0.26
CA SER A 388 6.96 15.44 0.81
C SER A 388 6.45 14.41 1.80
N ARG A 389 5.13 14.32 2.01
CA ARG A 389 4.47 13.30 2.84
C ARG A 389 4.90 11.88 2.41
N PHE A 390 4.98 11.65 1.10
CA PHE A 390 5.32 10.34 0.54
C PHE A 390 6.84 10.09 0.46
N GLY A 391 7.64 11.14 0.62
CA GLY A 391 9.10 11.10 0.70
C GLY A 391 9.67 11.07 2.12
N MET A 392 8.85 11.28 3.16
CA MET A 392 9.29 11.44 4.56
C MET A 392 10.32 10.40 5.01
N ARG A 393 10.13 9.12 4.63
CA ARG A 393 11.04 8.02 4.99
C ARG A 393 12.48 8.16 4.49
N HIS A 394 12.73 9.08 3.55
CA HIS A 394 14.05 9.34 2.99
C HIS A 394 14.73 10.54 3.67
N LEU A 395 14.05 11.20 4.60
CA LEU A 395 14.58 12.31 5.38
C LEU A 395 15.19 11.78 6.68
N SER A 396 16.32 12.34 7.07
CA SER A 396 16.88 12.24 8.41
C SER A 396 16.03 13.00 9.43
N VAL A 397 16.22 12.71 10.72
CA VAL A 397 15.53 13.42 11.81
C VAL A 397 15.80 14.92 11.76
N ASP A 398 17.03 15.34 11.46
CA ASP A 398 17.42 16.75 11.34
C ASP A 398 16.74 17.43 10.14
N GLU A 399 16.65 16.74 8.98
CA GLU A 399 15.92 17.25 7.82
C GLU A 399 14.42 17.38 8.12
N MET A 400 13.83 16.44 8.88
CA MET A 400 12.43 16.56 9.33
C MET A 400 12.24 17.76 10.26
N GLN A 401 13.16 18.02 11.19
CA GLN A 401 13.11 19.18 12.08
C GLN A 401 13.07 20.51 11.32
N LEU A 402 13.94 20.66 10.33
CA LEU A 402 13.94 21.85 9.46
C LEU A 402 12.62 21.97 8.70
N ALA A 403 12.17 20.87 8.09
CA ALA A 403 10.95 20.86 7.29
C ALA A 403 9.68 21.17 8.09
N ILE A 404 9.61 20.82 9.39
CA ILE A 404 8.47 21.18 10.26
C ILE A 404 8.25 22.70 10.26
N THR A 405 9.31 23.46 10.46
CA THR A 405 9.24 24.94 10.52
C THR A 405 8.76 25.50 9.17
N ASP A 406 9.28 24.97 8.07
CA ASP A 406 8.89 25.38 6.73
C ASP A 406 7.40 25.12 6.47
N TYR A 407 6.88 23.96 6.86
CA TYR A 407 5.46 23.64 6.68
C TYR A 407 4.53 24.43 7.61
N GLU A 408 4.95 24.71 8.84
CA GLU A 408 4.19 25.58 9.74
C GLU A 408 4.11 27.02 9.20
N ASN A 409 5.20 27.54 8.63
CA ASN A 409 5.21 28.83 7.92
C ASN A 409 4.30 28.81 6.69
N LEU A 410 4.39 27.77 5.85
CA LEU A 410 3.50 27.62 4.69
C LEU A 410 2.02 27.53 5.10
N TYR A 411 1.71 26.84 6.20
CA TYR A 411 0.36 26.83 6.75
C TYR A 411 -0.07 28.23 7.21
N ALA A 412 0.78 28.97 7.91
CA ALA A 412 0.48 30.34 8.36
C ALA A 412 0.21 31.28 7.17
N GLU A 413 0.97 31.15 6.08
CA GLU A 413 0.82 31.96 4.87
C GLU A 413 -0.44 31.60 4.05
N THR A 414 -0.66 30.31 3.83
CA THR A 414 -1.68 29.82 2.89
C THR A 414 -3.01 29.52 3.56
N GLY A 415 -2.95 28.99 4.79
CA GLY A 415 -4.06 28.35 5.49
C GLY A 415 -4.42 26.97 4.95
N PHE A 416 -3.55 26.29 4.21
CA PHE A 416 -3.85 24.97 3.64
C PHE A 416 -3.54 23.85 4.62
N ASP A 417 -4.55 23.06 4.99
CA ASP A 417 -4.46 22.04 6.04
C ASP A 417 -3.42 20.96 5.72
N VAL A 418 -3.14 20.69 4.44
CA VAL A 418 -2.09 19.74 4.00
C VAL A 418 -0.74 20.02 4.66
N TYR A 419 -0.33 21.29 4.79
CA TYR A 419 0.97 21.63 5.37
C TYR A 419 0.98 21.42 6.88
N LYS A 420 -0.11 21.78 7.56
CA LYS A 420 -0.25 21.57 9.00
C LYS A 420 -0.25 20.09 9.35
N GLU A 421 -0.95 19.28 8.56
CA GLU A 421 -0.98 17.83 8.76
C GLU A 421 0.40 17.19 8.53
N ILE A 422 1.14 17.62 7.50
CA ILE A 422 2.52 17.14 7.26
C ILE A 422 3.44 17.54 8.42
N ALA A 423 3.34 18.78 8.91
CA ALA A 423 4.10 19.23 10.07
C ALA A 423 3.80 18.37 11.32
N PHE A 424 2.53 18.02 11.57
CA PHE A 424 2.17 17.13 12.66
C PHE A 424 2.71 15.70 12.49
N GLU A 425 2.65 15.14 11.29
CA GLU A 425 3.27 13.82 11.00
C GLU A 425 4.78 13.84 11.30
N PHE A 426 5.47 14.90 10.87
CA PHE A 426 6.92 15.03 11.06
C PHE A 426 7.27 15.26 12.53
N ARG A 427 6.54 16.14 13.23
CA ARG A 427 6.71 16.37 14.67
C ARG A 427 6.54 15.09 15.46
N GLY A 428 5.55 14.27 15.11
CA GLY A 428 5.34 12.97 15.72
C GLY A 428 6.53 12.02 15.53
N THR A 429 7.08 11.94 14.32
CA THR A 429 8.29 11.15 14.06
C THR A 429 9.50 11.67 14.82
N VAL A 430 9.79 12.97 14.74
CA VAL A 430 10.93 13.60 15.44
C VAL A 430 10.83 13.35 16.94
N LEU A 431 9.67 13.57 17.54
CA LEU A 431 9.42 13.35 18.96
C LEU A 431 9.77 11.92 19.41
N LYS A 432 9.35 10.91 18.65
CA LYS A 432 9.69 9.49 18.91
C LYS A 432 11.19 9.18 18.86
N HIS A 433 11.98 9.98 18.14
CA HIS A 433 13.40 9.73 17.95
C HIS A 433 14.31 10.59 18.84
N THR A 434 13.83 11.75 19.31
CA THR A 434 14.68 12.74 20.01
C THR A 434 14.31 12.96 21.47
N VAL A 435 13.10 12.58 21.90
CA VAL A 435 12.63 12.83 23.26
C VAL A 435 12.67 11.52 24.06
N PRO A 436 13.54 11.41 25.09
CA PRO A 436 13.51 10.25 25.98
C PRO A 436 12.15 10.13 26.68
N HIS A 437 11.64 8.91 26.81
CA HIS A 437 10.34 8.66 27.45
C HIS A 437 9.20 9.46 26.79
N TRP A 438 9.25 9.61 25.46
CA TRP A 438 8.33 10.47 24.69
C TRP A 438 6.84 10.22 24.98
N LEU A 439 6.45 8.97 25.33
CA LEU A 439 5.07 8.64 25.71
C LEU A 439 4.58 9.31 27.00
N GLN A 440 5.47 9.83 27.83
CA GLN A 440 5.13 10.52 29.08
C GLN A 440 5.59 11.99 29.08
N SER A 441 6.10 12.47 27.94
CA SER A 441 6.68 13.80 27.83
C SER A 441 5.62 14.90 27.67
N GLU A 442 6.00 16.14 27.99
CA GLU A 442 5.11 17.30 27.85
C GLU A 442 4.91 17.68 26.37
N GLU A 443 5.94 17.49 25.55
CA GLU A 443 5.89 17.71 24.10
C GLU A 443 4.83 16.82 23.44
N LEU A 444 4.67 15.58 23.92
CA LEU A 444 3.61 14.71 23.43
C LEU A 444 2.22 15.24 23.83
N LYS A 445 2.05 15.70 25.07
CA LYS A 445 0.77 16.28 25.51
C LYS A 445 0.38 17.47 24.67
N GLN A 446 1.34 18.35 24.40
CA GLN A 446 1.15 19.52 23.55
C GLN A 446 0.77 19.09 22.12
N LEU A 447 1.53 18.17 21.50
CA LEU A 447 1.22 17.67 20.16
C LEU A 447 -0.17 17.02 20.12
N SER A 448 -0.50 16.21 21.12
CA SER A 448 -1.80 15.53 21.25
C SER A 448 -2.97 16.53 21.28
N MET A 449 -2.83 17.61 22.07
CA MET A 449 -3.83 18.69 22.13
C MET A 449 -3.95 19.43 20.80
N GLU A 450 -2.84 19.84 20.19
CA GLU A 450 -2.85 20.59 18.94
C GLU A 450 -3.44 19.79 17.77
N VAL A 451 -3.14 18.49 17.70
CA VAL A 451 -3.73 17.57 16.71
C VAL A 451 -5.21 17.35 17.01
N SER A 452 -5.59 17.15 18.28
CA SER A 452 -6.99 17.00 18.70
C SER A 452 -7.82 18.22 18.28
N ASP A 453 -7.34 19.42 18.56
CA ASP A 453 -7.99 20.66 18.17
C ASP A 453 -8.14 20.74 16.66
N HIS A 454 -7.06 20.46 15.91
CA HIS A 454 -7.10 20.46 14.45
C HIS A 454 -8.13 19.48 13.88
N LEU A 455 -8.11 18.22 14.34
CA LEU A 455 -9.02 17.19 13.87
C LEU A 455 -10.49 17.47 14.25
N GLY A 456 -10.72 18.18 15.36
CA GLY A 456 -12.04 18.64 15.79
C GLY A 456 -12.69 19.69 14.87
N HIS A 457 -11.95 20.26 13.91
CA HIS A 457 -12.51 21.18 12.92
C HIS A 457 -13.24 20.46 11.77
N PHE A 458 -12.95 19.18 11.55
CA PHE A 458 -13.50 18.40 10.45
C PHE A 458 -14.71 17.59 10.90
N ASP A 459 -15.81 17.67 10.14
CA ASP A 459 -16.99 16.84 10.40
C ASP A 459 -16.75 15.38 9.96
N THR A 460 -15.77 15.12 9.09
CA THR A 460 -15.41 13.79 8.61
C THR A 460 -13.90 13.68 8.36
N TRP A 461 -13.31 12.57 8.77
CA TRP A 461 -11.89 12.29 8.61
C TRP A 461 -11.65 11.45 7.35
N HIS A 462 -10.72 11.91 6.52
CA HIS A 462 -10.26 11.24 5.31
C HIS A 462 -8.86 10.65 5.56
N GLU A 463 -8.26 10.00 4.56
CA GLU A 463 -6.97 9.28 4.69
C GLU A 463 -5.90 10.11 5.41
N ALA A 464 -5.81 11.39 5.07
CA ALA A 464 -4.85 12.31 5.66
C ALA A 464 -5.08 12.55 7.17
N GLN A 465 -6.32 12.70 7.61
CA GLN A 465 -6.64 12.88 9.04
C GLN A 465 -6.50 11.57 9.82
N GLN A 466 -6.83 10.43 9.20
CA GLN A 466 -6.72 9.13 9.86
C GLN A 466 -5.26 8.76 10.19
N ARG A 467 -4.28 9.31 9.46
CA ARG A 467 -2.83 9.19 9.78
C ARG A 467 -2.44 9.93 11.06
N LEU A 468 -3.26 10.88 11.49
CA LEU A 468 -3.05 11.67 12.70
C LEU A 468 -3.91 11.18 13.88
N ALA A 469 -4.87 10.28 13.65
CA ALA A 469 -5.89 9.89 14.63
C ALA A 469 -5.32 9.26 15.92
N ALA A 470 -4.11 8.70 15.87
CA ALA A 470 -3.42 8.17 17.05
C ALA A 470 -3.07 9.26 18.08
N TRP A 471 -2.71 10.47 17.62
CA TRP A 471 -2.16 11.52 18.48
C TRP A 471 -3.16 12.08 19.49
N PRO A 472 -4.41 12.44 19.11
CA PRO A 472 -5.41 12.90 20.07
C PRO A 472 -5.68 11.89 21.18
N MET A 473 -5.54 10.59 20.89
CA MET A 473 -5.87 9.53 21.84
C MET A 473 -4.80 9.32 22.89
N LEU A 474 -3.56 9.78 22.69
CA LEU A 474 -2.46 9.62 23.63
C LEU A 474 -2.69 10.44 24.92
N ASN A 475 -3.24 11.65 24.85
CA ASN A 475 -3.47 12.47 26.04
C ASN A 475 -4.97 12.71 26.35
N GLN A 476 -5.84 11.79 25.94
CA GLN A 476 -7.28 11.92 26.15
C GLN A 476 -7.75 11.15 27.40
N PRO A 477 -8.21 11.84 28.47
CA PRO A 477 -8.77 11.16 29.64
C PRO A 477 -10.21 10.66 29.45
N ASP A 478 -10.98 11.20 28.49
CA ASP A 478 -12.36 10.75 28.24
C ASP A 478 -12.40 9.48 27.39
N SER A 479 -12.67 8.34 28.04
CA SER A 479 -12.81 7.04 27.38
C SER A 479 -13.96 6.99 26.35
N ASN A 480 -15.01 7.78 26.51
CA ASN A 480 -16.09 7.86 25.52
C ASN A 480 -15.66 8.59 24.25
N LEU A 481 -14.81 9.60 24.38
CA LEU A 481 -14.26 10.33 23.25
C LEU A 481 -13.25 9.46 22.48
N ILE A 482 -12.40 8.71 23.20
CA ILE A 482 -11.54 7.69 22.60
C ILE A 482 -12.38 6.68 21.82
N LYS A 483 -13.47 6.16 22.41
CA LYS A 483 -14.37 5.22 21.74
C LYS A 483 -14.98 5.81 20.48
N ARG A 484 -15.43 7.07 20.51
CA ARG A 484 -16.00 7.73 19.32
C ARG A 484 -14.98 7.86 18.20
N TRP A 485 -13.74 8.25 18.52
CA TRP A 485 -12.67 8.33 17.53
C TRP A 485 -12.26 6.94 17.01
N MET A 486 -12.33 5.90 17.87
CA MET A 486 -12.20 4.51 17.44
C MET A 486 -13.25 4.14 16.40
N ASP A 487 -14.52 4.36 16.71
CA ASP A 487 -15.63 4.07 15.79
C ASP A 487 -15.43 4.81 14.44
N GLN A 488 -15.02 6.08 14.48
CA GLN A 488 -14.77 6.88 13.27
C GLN A 488 -13.60 6.35 12.41
N THR A 489 -12.53 5.84 13.03
CA THR A 489 -11.40 5.22 12.31
C THR A 489 -11.78 3.86 11.72
N VAL A 490 -12.57 3.07 12.46
CA VAL A 490 -13.08 1.76 12.00
C VAL A 490 -14.02 1.93 10.81
N ASP A 491 -14.98 2.85 10.92
CA ASP A 491 -15.92 3.14 9.85
C ASP A 491 -15.16 3.52 8.58
N PHE A 492 -14.19 4.44 8.65
CA PHE A 492 -13.35 4.79 7.51
C PHE A 492 -12.66 3.55 6.88
N GLY A 493 -12.12 2.66 7.70
CA GLY A 493 -11.48 1.42 7.26
C GLY A 493 -12.44 0.44 6.56
N HIS A 494 -13.73 0.47 6.90
CA HIS A 494 -14.76 -0.37 6.26
C HIS A 494 -15.28 0.22 4.95
N TYR A 495 -15.40 1.54 4.83
CA TYR A 495 -15.99 2.20 3.66
C TYR A 495 -15.03 2.36 2.47
N MET A 496 -13.72 2.48 2.70
CA MET A 496 -12.75 2.80 1.63
C MET A 496 -11.92 1.59 1.19
N GLU A 497 -12.48 0.79 0.26
CA GLU A 497 -11.81 -0.34 -0.40
C GLU A 497 -10.45 0.03 -1.04
N THR A 498 -10.24 1.30 -1.37
CA THR A 498 -9.06 1.84 -2.06
C THR A 498 -7.82 1.96 -1.21
N PHE A 499 -7.95 1.96 0.11
CA PHE A 499 -6.85 2.17 1.05
C PHE A 499 -6.80 1.17 2.17
N ARG A 500 -7.27 -0.06 1.94
CA ARG A 500 -7.03 -1.16 2.86
C ARG A 500 -5.54 -1.43 2.96
N TYR A 501 -4.78 -0.54 3.60
CA TYR A 501 -3.44 -0.72 4.11
C TYR A 501 -3.37 -2.19 4.52
N PRO A 502 -2.31 -2.95 4.20
CA PRO A 502 -2.26 -4.36 4.60
C PRO A 502 -2.37 -4.53 6.14
N TYR A 503 -2.45 -3.42 6.89
CA TYR A 503 -2.67 -3.30 8.31
C TYR A 503 -3.90 -2.46 8.59
N ASP A 504 -4.80 -3.01 9.39
CA ASP A 504 -5.95 -2.30 9.90
C ASP A 504 -5.52 -0.99 10.60
N PRO A 505 -6.17 0.17 10.32
CA PRO A 505 -5.91 1.41 11.05
C PRO A 505 -5.91 1.23 12.58
N ILE A 506 -6.64 0.23 13.09
CA ILE A 506 -6.69 -0.16 14.50
C ILE A 506 -5.34 -0.64 15.06
N LEU A 507 -4.44 -1.14 14.21
CA LEU A 507 -3.09 -1.49 14.65
C LEU A 507 -2.21 -0.25 14.77
N ILE A 508 -2.18 0.53 13.70
CA ILE A 508 -1.26 1.67 13.58
C ILE A 508 -1.63 2.76 14.60
N ASN A 509 -2.93 2.99 14.80
CA ASN A 509 -3.38 4.14 15.58
C ASN A 509 -3.46 3.87 17.09
N TYR A 510 -3.49 2.61 17.55
CA TYR A 510 -3.87 2.30 18.94
C TYR A 510 -2.82 1.57 19.75
N ASP A 511 -1.76 1.05 19.13
CA ASP A 511 -0.65 0.45 19.88
C ASP A 511 -0.01 1.46 20.84
N SER A 512 0.35 2.66 20.36
CA SER A 512 0.95 3.68 21.23
C SER A 512 -0.02 4.16 22.35
N PRO A 513 -1.30 4.47 22.08
CA PRO A 513 -2.29 4.74 23.12
C PRO A 513 -2.44 3.63 24.17
N LEU A 514 -2.49 2.36 23.76
CA LEU A 514 -2.57 1.23 24.69
C LEU A 514 -1.33 1.19 25.59
N ILE A 515 -0.15 1.23 24.98
CA ILE A 515 1.13 1.12 25.71
C ILE A 515 1.29 2.26 26.71
N GLN A 516 0.90 3.47 26.33
CA GLN A 516 0.93 4.63 27.22
C GLN A 516 -0.03 4.47 28.41
N ALA A 517 -1.24 3.96 28.20
CA ALA A 517 -2.18 3.70 29.28
C ALA A 517 -1.61 2.65 30.27
N VAL A 518 -0.98 1.60 29.75
CA VAL A 518 -0.28 0.58 30.57
C VAL A 518 0.89 1.19 31.35
N LEU A 519 1.70 2.05 30.73
CA LEU A 519 2.81 2.77 31.37
C LEU A 519 2.32 3.69 32.49
N ASN A 520 1.17 4.34 32.30
CA ASN A 520 0.57 5.24 33.28
C ASN A 520 -0.27 4.50 34.35
N LYS A 521 -0.36 3.17 34.28
CA LYS A 521 -1.21 2.32 35.14
C LYS A 521 -2.70 2.75 35.11
N ASP A 522 -3.14 3.30 33.98
CA ASP A 522 -4.53 3.70 33.75
C ASP A 522 -5.32 2.48 33.24
N ALA A 523 -5.83 1.69 34.19
CA ALA A 523 -6.46 0.42 33.87
C ALA A 523 -7.76 0.58 33.06
N ASP A 524 -8.60 1.54 33.42
CA ASP A 524 -9.87 1.76 32.74
C ASP A 524 -9.66 2.13 31.27
N ARG A 525 -8.69 3.02 30.99
CA ARG A 525 -8.36 3.42 29.62
C ARG A 525 -7.72 2.29 28.82
N ALA A 526 -6.76 1.57 29.42
CA ALA A 526 -6.08 0.46 28.74
C ALA A 526 -7.07 -0.66 28.38
N GLU A 527 -7.96 -1.03 29.31
CA GLU A 527 -9.00 -2.04 29.08
C GLU A 527 -9.99 -1.61 28.01
N ALA A 528 -10.41 -0.33 28.01
CA ALA A 528 -11.32 0.20 26.99
C ALA A 528 -10.69 0.14 25.58
N ILE A 529 -9.42 0.53 25.43
CA ILE A 529 -8.70 0.47 24.15
C ILE A 529 -8.54 -0.98 23.70
N TYR A 530 -8.05 -1.86 24.58
CA TYR A 530 -7.80 -3.26 24.23
C TYR A 530 -9.08 -4.03 23.92
N ALA A 531 -10.16 -3.80 24.66
CA ALA A 531 -11.45 -4.45 24.37
C ALA A 531 -11.92 -4.15 22.95
N ARG A 532 -11.70 -2.92 22.47
CA ARG A 532 -12.05 -2.56 21.09
C ARG A 532 -11.07 -3.13 20.08
N GLN A 533 -9.76 -3.05 20.31
CA GLN A 533 -8.78 -3.72 19.44
C GLN A 533 -9.07 -5.22 19.31
N PHE A 534 -9.37 -5.89 20.42
CA PHE A 534 -9.70 -7.30 20.46
C PHE A 534 -11.00 -7.64 19.72
N ALA A 535 -12.05 -6.82 19.89
CA ALA A 535 -13.28 -6.99 19.12
C ALA A 535 -12.97 -6.95 17.62
N GLU A 536 -12.17 -5.99 17.17
CA GLU A 536 -11.82 -5.84 15.76
C GLU A 536 -10.96 -7.01 15.25
N TYR A 537 -10.05 -7.54 16.08
CA TYR A 537 -9.33 -8.79 15.80
C TYR A 537 -10.28 -9.96 15.53
N GLN A 538 -11.43 -10.03 16.21
CA GLN A 538 -12.43 -11.06 15.98
C GLN A 538 -13.30 -10.79 14.75
N HIS A 539 -13.59 -9.52 14.44
CA HIS A 539 -14.44 -9.14 13.31
C HIS A 539 -13.70 -9.22 11.96
N ARG A 540 -12.36 -9.22 11.97
CA ARG A 540 -11.51 -9.20 10.77
C ARG A 540 -10.60 -10.43 10.64
N PRO A 541 -11.15 -11.66 10.57
CA PRO A 541 -10.35 -12.87 10.37
C PRO A 541 -9.61 -12.88 9.03
N ASP A 542 -10.07 -12.11 8.05
CA ASP A 542 -9.40 -11.88 6.76
C ASP A 542 -8.00 -11.26 6.94
N MET A 543 -7.79 -10.47 7.99
CA MET A 543 -6.52 -9.80 8.25
C MET A 543 -5.48 -10.70 8.95
N HIS A 544 -5.89 -11.87 9.47
CA HIS A 544 -4.98 -12.77 10.19
C HIS A 544 -3.93 -13.41 9.27
N ILE A 545 -4.05 -13.25 7.95
CA ILE A 545 -3.02 -13.67 7.00
C ILE A 545 -1.79 -12.76 6.98
N TYR A 546 -1.90 -11.54 7.51
CA TYR A 546 -0.82 -10.55 7.50
C TYR A 546 0.02 -10.66 8.78
N PHE A 547 1.33 -10.70 8.61
CA PHE A 547 2.27 -10.90 9.70
C PHE A 547 2.18 -9.79 10.75
N ASN A 548 2.16 -8.51 10.33
CA ASN A 548 2.08 -7.45 11.31
C ASN A 548 0.81 -7.50 12.14
N TYR A 549 -0.32 -7.82 11.51
CA TYR A 549 -1.57 -7.98 12.25
C TYR A 549 -1.45 -8.99 13.37
N ARG A 550 -0.85 -10.14 13.08
CA ARG A 550 -0.67 -11.22 14.06
C ARG A 550 0.28 -10.86 15.19
N TRP A 551 1.47 -10.31 14.89
CA TRP A 551 2.44 -10.06 15.96
C TRP A 551 2.05 -8.85 16.82
N HIS A 552 1.38 -7.84 16.27
CA HIS A 552 0.79 -6.76 17.07
C HIS A 552 -0.35 -7.25 17.96
N MET A 553 -1.21 -8.15 17.47
CA MET A 553 -2.23 -8.79 18.30
C MET A 553 -1.61 -9.54 19.50
N LEU A 554 -0.53 -10.30 19.27
CA LEU A 554 0.22 -10.96 20.34
C LEU A 554 0.83 -9.94 21.31
N LEU A 555 1.46 -8.89 20.77
CA LEU A 555 2.10 -7.83 21.54
C LEU A 555 1.10 -7.10 22.45
N ASN A 556 -0.03 -6.68 21.92
CA ASN A 556 -1.07 -5.96 22.66
C ASN A 556 -1.68 -6.83 23.77
N ALA A 557 -1.84 -8.14 23.52
CA ALA A 557 -2.24 -9.09 24.55
C ALA A 557 -1.21 -9.18 25.69
N GLU A 558 0.09 -9.17 25.38
CA GLU A 558 1.13 -9.15 26.40
C GLU A 558 1.15 -7.83 27.18
N PHE A 559 1.00 -6.67 26.52
CA PHE A 559 0.92 -5.37 27.22
C PHE A 559 -0.22 -5.32 28.24
N ILE A 560 -1.41 -5.80 27.88
CA ILE A 560 -2.54 -5.87 28.82
C ILE A 560 -2.31 -6.85 29.97
N LYS A 561 -1.65 -7.98 29.71
CA LYS A 561 -1.24 -8.86 30.80
C LYS A 561 -0.33 -8.14 31.77
N VAL A 562 0.64 -7.31 31.31
CA VAL A 562 1.53 -6.54 32.21
C VAL A 562 0.72 -5.73 33.21
N LEU A 563 -0.30 -5.02 32.72
CA LEU A 563 -1.19 -4.22 33.56
C LEU A 563 -1.97 -5.08 34.57
N ARG A 564 -2.52 -6.21 34.13
CA ARG A 564 -3.36 -7.10 34.96
C ARG A 564 -2.58 -7.90 35.98
N GLU A 565 -1.37 -8.34 35.64
CA GLU A 565 -0.64 -9.40 36.34
C GLU A 565 0.73 -8.94 36.87
N GLY A 566 1.27 -7.79 36.45
CA GLY A 566 2.34 -7.04 37.13
C GLY A 566 3.76 -7.62 37.22
N TYR A 567 4.00 -8.93 37.06
CA TYR A 567 5.21 -9.55 37.66
C TYR A 567 6.17 -10.38 36.76
N VAL A 568 5.79 -10.90 35.57
CA VAL A 568 6.70 -11.78 34.75
C VAL A 568 6.74 -11.45 33.24
N ILE A 569 5.88 -10.54 32.79
CA ILE A 569 5.53 -10.37 31.37
C ILE A 569 6.52 -9.50 30.55
N PRO A 570 7.41 -8.66 31.12
CA PRO A 570 8.43 -7.99 30.32
C PRO A 570 9.37 -8.95 29.56
N LEU A 571 9.58 -10.17 30.07
CA LEU A 571 10.38 -11.20 29.40
C LEU A 571 9.67 -11.82 28.18
N THR A 572 8.34 -11.97 28.22
CA THR A 572 7.58 -12.50 27.08
C THR A 572 7.52 -11.48 25.95
N ILE A 573 7.36 -10.19 26.27
CA ILE A 573 7.46 -9.08 25.30
C ILE A 573 8.86 -9.05 24.68
N ASP A 574 9.93 -9.12 25.48
CA ASP A 574 11.32 -9.14 24.97
C ASP A 574 11.58 -10.31 24.01
N ASN A 575 11.14 -11.52 24.37
CA ASN A 575 11.28 -12.70 23.53
C ASN A 575 10.46 -12.59 22.24
N LEU A 576 9.24 -12.05 22.31
CA LEU A 576 8.41 -11.78 21.14
C LEU A 576 9.12 -10.82 20.18
N LEU A 577 9.63 -9.69 20.68
CA LEU A 577 10.35 -8.71 19.86
C LEU A 577 11.62 -9.31 19.24
N LYS A 578 12.38 -10.11 19.99
CA LYS A 578 13.55 -10.85 19.46
C LYS A 578 13.17 -11.81 18.33
N ASP A 579 12.06 -12.56 18.49
CA ASP A 579 11.59 -13.45 17.45
C ASP A 579 11.18 -12.69 16.19
N VAL A 580 10.51 -11.54 16.33
CA VAL A 580 10.18 -10.64 15.23
C VAL A 580 11.46 -10.17 14.52
N GLU A 581 12.46 -9.65 15.25
CA GLU A 581 13.74 -9.23 14.68
C GLU A 581 14.48 -10.36 13.95
N VAL A 582 14.45 -11.58 14.49
CA VAL A 582 15.11 -12.74 13.86
C VAL A 582 14.50 -13.06 12.50
N ILE A 583 13.16 -13.04 12.39
CA ILE A 583 12.49 -13.40 11.13
C ILE A 583 12.45 -12.26 10.12
N THR A 584 12.37 -11.00 10.57
CA THR A 584 12.41 -9.83 9.68
C THR A 584 13.84 -9.49 9.27
N GLY A 585 14.82 -9.77 10.14
CA GLY A 585 16.20 -9.31 10.00
C GLY A 585 16.36 -7.81 10.13
N GLU A 586 15.33 -7.09 10.58
CA GLU A 586 15.28 -5.63 10.60
C GLU A 586 14.92 -5.13 11.99
N ARG A 587 15.90 -4.49 12.65
CA ARG A 587 15.74 -3.97 14.01
C ARG A 587 14.78 -2.77 14.08
N ASP A 588 14.69 -2.00 13.01
CA ASP A 588 13.82 -0.81 12.92
C ASP A 588 12.34 -1.13 13.18
N PHE A 589 11.89 -2.36 12.91
CA PHE A 589 10.52 -2.81 13.25
C PHE A 589 10.25 -2.79 14.75
N ILE A 590 11.24 -3.19 15.54
CA ILE A 590 11.08 -3.39 16.97
C ILE A 590 11.67 -2.25 17.79
N GLN A 591 12.51 -1.39 17.20
CA GLN A 591 13.16 -0.28 17.89
C GLN A 591 12.18 0.61 18.66
N PRO A 592 11.02 1.03 18.10
CA PRO A 592 10.05 1.80 18.86
C PRO A 592 9.56 1.04 20.11
N TYR A 593 9.39 -0.28 20.01
CA TYR A 593 8.91 -1.12 21.11
C TYR A 593 10.00 -1.49 22.13
N GLN A 594 11.28 -1.49 21.74
CA GLN A 594 12.41 -1.70 22.65
C GLN A 594 12.56 -0.56 23.65
N GLU A 595 12.36 0.69 23.21
CA GLU A 595 12.32 1.85 24.11
C GLU A 595 11.15 1.71 25.09
N LEU A 596 9.97 1.36 24.58
CA LEU A 596 8.76 1.18 25.40
C LEU A 596 8.91 0.06 26.43
N LEU A 597 9.57 -1.04 26.06
CA LEU A 597 9.92 -2.12 26.99
C LEU A 597 10.86 -1.64 28.10
N THR A 598 11.80 -0.73 27.78
CA THR A 598 12.69 -0.13 28.77
C THR A 598 11.88 0.71 29.76
N MET A 599 10.99 1.57 29.27
CA MET A 599 10.08 2.35 30.12
C MET A 599 9.20 1.45 31.00
N LEU A 600 8.67 0.35 30.46
CA LEU A 600 7.87 -0.59 31.24
C LEU A 600 8.65 -1.23 32.39
N LYS A 601 9.92 -1.59 32.18
CA LYS A 601 10.77 -2.21 33.21
C LYS A 601 11.08 -1.26 34.37
N GLU A 602 10.99 0.05 34.15
CA GLU A 602 11.12 1.05 35.21
C GLU A 602 9.84 1.18 36.05
N VAL A 603 8.68 1.01 35.40
CA VAL A 603 7.35 1.18 36.02
C VAL A 603 6.86 -0.10 36.72
N TYR A 604 7.22 -1.26 36.17
CA TYR A 604 6.87 -2.59 36.66
C TYR A 604 8.15 -3.34 37.07
N PRO A 605 8.31 -3.71 38.36
CA PRO A 605 9.54 -4.32 38.84
C PRO A 605 9.76 -5.70 38.20
N VAL A 606 10.96 -5.93 37.67
CA VAL A 606 11.41 -7.24 37.17
C VAL A 606 12.00 -8.03 38.33
N TYR A 607 11.38 -9.13 38.73
CA TYR A 607 11.94 -10.09 39.70
C TYR A 607 12.10 -11.47 39.09
#